data_AF-A0A1R4IKZ8-F1
#
_entry.id   AF-A0A1R4IKZ8-F1
#
_cell.length_a   1.000
_cell.length_b   1.000
_cell.length_c   1.000
_cell.angle_alpha   90.00
_cell.angle_beta   90.00
_cell.angle_gamma   90.00
#
_symmetry.space_group_name_H-M   'P 1'
#
loop_
_entity.id
_entity.type
_entity.pdbx_description
1 polymer ?
#
loop_
_entity_poly.entity_id
_entity_poly.type
_entity_poly.pdbx_seq_one_letter_code
_entity_poly.pdbx_strand_id
1 'polypeptide(L)'
;MIKGDPVPQKRLKDLLPTPEKILESRTLKLFAPHLADPRLWQFNRHSLNKAVYIGVLSAFFPLPGQMLLALIGSLIFRANVPMALGLTWITNPLTTLPVFYASYYVGAKILDVPMISLRLIGRMIADFSLWILSNGDNPFVTYRGTVSLAAFCIGVIVLAIITSLICGLAFKAIWRYKTVISWQKRQHKPTDKSPKP
;
A
#
# COMPACT_ATOMS: atom_id res chain seq x y z
N MET A 1 39.27 2.74 -16.93
CA MET A 1 38.40 1.71 -16.31
C MET A 1 37.73 2.34 -15.09
N ILE A 2 36.45 2.74 -15.19
CA ILE A 2 35.69 3.28 -14.07
C ILE A 2 35.16 2.08 -13.28
N LYS A 3 35.67 1.89 -12.07
CA LYS A 3 35.20 0.88 -11.12
C LYS A 3 33.82 1.34 -10.64
N GLY A 4 32.76 0.73 -11.16
CA GLY A 4 31.39 1.03 -10.73
C GLY A 4 31.25 0.71 -9.25
N ASP A 5 30.88 1.72 -8.47
CA ASP A 5 30.62 1.55 -7.04
C ASP A 5 29.51 0.50 -6.83
N PRO A 6 29.67 -0.44 -5.88
CA PRO A 6 28.60 -1.39 -5.58
C PRO A 6 27.40 -0.61 -5.06
N VAL A 7 26.28 -0.67 -5.78
CA VAL A 7 25.01 -0.09 -5.35
C VAL A 7 24.70 -0.64 -3.95
N PRO A 8 24.59 0.19 -2.90
CA PRO A 8 24.30 -0.29 -1.57
C PRO A 8 22.90 -0.90 -1.59
N GLN A 9 22.82 -2.22 -1.43
CA GLN A 9 21.55 -2.93 -1.28
C GLN A 9 20.93 -2.49 0.05
N LYS A 10 20.17 -1.39 0.02
CA LYS A 10 19.42 -0.89 1.17
C LYS A 10 18.55 -2.02 1.70
N ARG A 11 18.70 -2.35 2.98
CA ARG A 11 17.89 -3.41 3.59
C ARG A 11 16.46 -2.89 3.63
N LEU A 12 15.46 -3.78 3.54
CA LEU A 12 14.03 -3.42 3.61
C LEU A 12 13.71 -2.49 4.80
N LYS A 13 14.49 -2.59 5.88
CA LYS A 13 14.39 -1.74 7.08
C LYS A 13 14.68 -0.25 6.81
N ASP A 14 15.55 0.06 5.85
CA ASP A 14 16.04 1.42 5.58
C ASP A 14 15.05 2.22 4.69
N LEU A 15 14.08 1.54 4.09
CA LEU A 15 13.03 2.13 3.25
C LEU A 15 11.73 2.41 4.02
N LEU A 16 11.60 1.88 5.25
CA LEU A 16 10.37 1.97 6.03
C LEU A 16 10.38 3.20 6.95
N PRO A 17 9.22 3.81 7.22
CA PRO A 17 9.13 4.98 8.10
C PRO A 17 9.59 4.64 9.52
N THR A 18 10.45 5.50 10.08
CA THR A 18 10.94 5.41 11.46
C THR A 18 9.93 6.00 12.44
N PRO A 19 9.98 5.61 13.74
CA PRO A 19 9.12 6.18 14.77
C PRO A 19 9.16 7.70 14.82
N GLU A 20 10.35 8.28 14.70
CA GLU A 20 10.59 9.72 14.72
C GLU A 20 9.79 10.44 13.62
N LYS A 21 9.84 9.94 12.38
CA LYS A 21 9.09 10.49 11.24
C LYS A 21 7.57 10.40 11.42
N ILE A 22 7.07 9.38 12.12
CA ILE A 22 5.62 9.26 12.38
C ILE A 22 5.19 10.31 13.42
N LEU A 23 6.02 10.54 14.43
CA LEU A 23 5.76 11.49 15.53
C LEU A 23 5.85 12.96 15.10
N GLU A 24 6.48 13.26 13.97
CA GLU A 24 6.48 14.60 13.35
C GLU A 24 5.08 15.02 12.87
N SER A 25 4.22 14.07 12.50
CA SER A 25 2.88 14.39 12.01
C SER A 25 1.89 14.68 13.15
N ARG A 26 1.13 15.77 13.02
CA ARG A 26 0.19 16.23 14.06
C ARG A 26 -0.89 15.19 14.37
N THR A 27 -1.35 14.47 13.35
CA THR A 27 -2.41 13.45 13.46
C THR A 27 -1.89 12.12 14.01
N LEU A 28 -0.73 11.62 13.57
CA LEU A 28 -0.23 10.33 14.05
C LEU A 28 0.42 10.44 15.44
N LYS A 29 0.88 11.64 15.85
CA LYS A 29 1.39 11.90 17.20
C LYS A 29 0.36 11.62 18.31
N LEU A 30 -0.94 11.69 18.02
CA LEU A 30 -2.00 11.29 18.96
C LEU A 30 -1.89 9.82 19.40
N PHE A 31 -1.28 8.99 18.57
CA PHE A 31 -1.07 7.56 18.84
C PHE A 31 0.30 7.25 19.45
N ALA A 32 1.10 8.27 19.79
CA ALA A 32 2.43 8.10 20.39
C ALA A 32 2.46 7.13 21.59
N PRO A 33 1.50 7.16 22.55
CA PRO A 33 1.50 6.21 23.67
C PRO A 33 1.37 4.75 23.23
N HIS A 34 0.59 4.50 22.17
CA HIS A 34 0.38 3.15 21.63
C HIS A 34 1.55 2.68 20.77
N LEU A 35 2.28 3.62 20.14
CA LEU A 35 3.48 3.35 19.36
C LEU A 35 4.69 2.96 20.21
N ALA A 36 4.63 3.12 21.53
CA ALA A 36 5.68 2.71 22.45
C ALA A 36 5.83 1.17 22.57
N ASP A 37 4.85 0.36 22.16
CA ASP A 37 4.98 -1.11 22.20
C ASP A 37 6.04 -1.60 21.18
N PRO A 38 7.17 -2.19 21.64
CA PRO A 38 8.23 -2.66 20.75
C PRO A 38 7.76 -3.71 19.73
N ARG A 39 6.69 -4.46 20.03
CA ARG A 39 6.15 -5.52 19.15
C ARG A 39 5.65 -4.99 17.81
N LEU A 40 5.25 -3.72 17.75
CA LEU A 40 4.81 -3.05 16.52
C LEU A 40 5.96 -2.76 15.56
N TRP A 41 7.21 -2.80 16.05
CA TRP A 41 8.42 -2.48 15.29
C TRP A 41 9.23 -3.72 14.92
N GLN A 42 9.01 -4.82 15.62
CA GLN A 42 9.72 -6.08 15.40
C GLN A 42 9.34 -6.74 14.06
N PHE A 43 10.35 -7.23 13.35
CA PHE A 43 10.20 -7.95 12.09
C PHE A 43 9.84 -9.42 12.33
N ASN A 44 8.64 -9.65 12.86
CA ASN A 44 8.07 -10.99 13.00
C ASN A 44 7.26 -11.35 11.74
N ARG A 45 7.47 -12.54 11.18
CA ARG A 45 6.75 -13.06 10.01
C ARG A 45 5.22 -12.91 10.11
N HIS A 46 4.66 -13.14 11.29
CA HIS A 46 3.21 -13.06 11.50
C HIS A 46 2.73 -11.59 11.51
N SER A 47 3.48 -10.72 12.18
CA SER A 47 3.19 -9.28 12.26
C SER A 47 3.36 -8.58 10.90
N LEU A 48 4.41 -8.93 10.15
CA LEU A 48 4.63 -8.43 8.78
C LEU A 48 3.53 -8.88 7.82
N ASN A 49 3.09 -10.13 7.90
CA ASN A 49 2.01 -10.63 7.05
C ASN A 49 0.70 -9.86 7.29
N LYS A 50 0.34 -9.57 8.56
CA LYS A 50 -0.79 -8.70 8.89
C LYS A 50 -0.61 -7.30 8.33
N ALA A 51 0.60 -6.75 8.43
CA ALA A 51 0.93 -5.42 7.90
C ALA A 51 0.74 -5.34 6.38
N VAL A 52 1.02 -6.43 5.66
CA VAL A 52 0.73 -6.53 4.21
C VAL A 52 -0.75 -6.37 3.92
N TYR A 53 -1.61 -7.12 4.60
CA TYR A 53 -3.05 -7.01 4.37
C TYR A 53 -3.57 -5.60 4.68
N ILE A 54 -3.20 -5.04 5.84
CA ILE A 54 -3.67 -3.73 6.32
C ILE A 54 -3.13 -2.60 5.45
N GLY A 55 -1.83 -2.62 5.15
CA GLY A 55 -1.15 -1.60 4.35
C GLY A 55 -1.70 -1.55 2.94
N VAL A 56 -1.83 -2.69 2.27
CA VAL A 56 -2.39 -2.76 0.91
C VAL A 56 -3.85 -2.29 0.91
N LEU A 57 -4.69 -2.77 1.84
CA LEU A 57 -6.09 -2.35 1.91
C LEU A 57 -6.22 -0.84 2.14
N SER A 58 -5.38 -0.29 3.02
CA SER A 58 -5.35 1.14 3.32
C SER A 58 -4.86 1.98 2.14
N ALA A 59 -3.98 1.43 1.29
CA ALA A 59 -3.42 2.10 0.12
C ALA A 59 -4.43 2.40 -1.00
N PHE A 60 -5.61 1.77 -0.96
CA PHE A 60 -6.73 2.05 -1.86
C PHE A 60 -7.61 3.20 -1.39
N PHE A 61 -7.47 3.64 -0.14
CA PHE A 61 -8.23 4.76 0.40
C PHE A 61 -7.61 6.09 -0.05
N PRO A 62 -8.40 7.10 -0.46
CA PRO A 62 -7.85 8.37 -0.93
C PRO A 62 -7.00 9.09 0.13
N LEU A 63 -5.90 9.71 -0.31
CA LEU A 63 -4.99 10.50 0.51
C LEU A 63 -5.72 11.68 1.19
N PRO A 64 -5.34 12.08 2.43
CA PRO A 64 -4.30 11.54 3.31
C PRO A 64 -4.78 10.44 4.29
N GLY A 65 -6.04 9.99 4.19
CA GLY A 65 -6.65 9.07 5.16
C GLY A 65 -6.01 7.67 5.23
N GLN A 66 -5.32 7.24 4.18
CA GLN A 66 -4.66 5.93 4.11
C GLN A 66 -3.64 5.67 5.22
N MET A 67 -2.86 6.68 5.62
CA MET A 67 -1.83 6.49 6.67
C MET A 67 -2.47 6.29 8.04
N LEU A 68 -3.55 7.03 8.32
CA LEU A 68 -4.29 6.90 9.55
C LEU A 68 -4.97 5.53 9.64
N LEU A 69 -5.60 5.07 8.55
CA LEU A 69 -6.19 3.74 8.48
C LEU A 69 -5.15 2.63 8.66
N ALA A 70 -3.99 2.75 8.02
CA ALA A 70 -2.91 1.79 8.17
C ALA A 70 -2.36 1.77 9.61
N LEU A 71 -2.21 2.93 10.25
CA LEU A 71 -1.79 3.03 11.63
C LEU A 71 -2.81 2.39 12.58
N ILE A 72 -4.08 2.81 12.52
CA ILE A 72 -5.16 2.29 13.37
C ILE A 72 -5.30 0.78 13.19
N GLY A 73 -5.34 0.31 11.94
CA GLY A 73 -5.39 -1.13 11.64
C GLY A 73 -4.20 -1.87 12.24
N SER A 74 -3.00 -1.29 12.15
CA SER A 74 -1.80 -1.90 12.73
C SER A 74 -1.85 -1.99 14.25
N LEU A 75 -2.41 -0.98 14.93
CA LEU A 75 -2.60 -0.99 16.38
C LEU A 75 -3.61 -2.06 16.80
N ILE A 76 -4.77 -2.13 16.12
CA ILE A 76 -5.85 -3.09 16.44
C ILE A 76 -5.37 -4.53 16.25
N PHE A 77 -4.76 -4.83 15.09
CA PHE A 77 -4.36 -6.19 14.74
C PHE A 77 -2.95 -6.57 15.22
N ARG A 78 -2.27 -5.64 15.91
CA ARG A 78 -0.86 -5.76 16.35
C ARG A 78 0.06 -6.13 15.19
N ALA A 79 -0.09 -5.40 14.08
CA ALA A 79 0.72 -5.55 12.89
C ALA A 79 1.97 -4.64 12.93
N ASN A 80 2.93 -4.93 12.06
CA ASN A 80 4.14 -4.13 11.97
C ASN A 80 3.82 -2.76 11.37
N VAL A 81 3.89 -1.71 12.19
CA VAL A 81 3.51 -0.34 11.81
C VAL A 81 4.37 0.21 10.66
N PRO A 82 5.72 0.11 10.70
CA PRO A 82 6.55 0.57 9.60
C PRO A 82 6.17 -0.06 8.26
N MET A 83 5.99 -1.38 8.24
CA MET A 83 5.64 -2.12 7.03
C MET A 83 4.27 -1.69 6.49
N ALA A 84 3.26 -1.57 7.36
CA ALA A 84 1.91 -1.19 6.93
C ALA A 84 1.89 0.22 6.34
N LEU A 85 2.53 1.19 7.00
CA LEU A 85 2.64 2.54 6.50
C LEU A 85 3.47 2.59 5.21
N GLY A 86 4.61 1.92 5.15
CA GLY A 86 5.44 1.87 3.94
C GLY A 86 4.71 1.33 2.72
N LEU A 87 3.84 0.33 2.90
CA LEU A 87 3.01 -0.19 1.82
C LEU A 87 1.99 0.82 1.29
N THR A 88 1.48 1.71 2.13
CA THR A 88 0.57 2.77 1.65
C THR A 88 1.26 3.72 0.68
N TRP A 89 2.58 3.92 0.80
CA TRP A 89 3.37 4.78 -0.08
C TRP A 89 3.75 4.13 -1.41
N ILE A 90 3.47 2.83 -1.60
CA ILE A 90 3.69 2.17 -2.89
C ILE A 90 2.76 2.74 -3.95
N THR A 91 1.54 3.14 -3.57
CA THR A 91 0.59 3.79 -4.47
C THR A 91 1.02 5.25 -4.69
N ASN A 92 1.81 5.48 -5.73
CA ASN A 92 2.19 6.82 -6.16
C ASN A 92 1.07 7.45 -7.02
N PRO A 93 0.99 8.79 -7.16
CA PRO A 93 -0.06 9.46 -7.97
C PRO A 93 -0.20 8.91 -9.39
N LEU A 94 0.90 8.44 -9.99
CA LEU A 94 0.91 7.82 -11.31
C LEU A 94 0.15 6.47 -11.34
N THR A 95 0.31 5.64 -10.30
CA THR A 95 -0.41 4.36 -10.15
C THR A 95 -1.83 4.53 -9.64
N THR A 96 -2.12 5.59 -8.88
CA THR A 96 -3.46 5.84 -8.33
C THR A 96 -4.49 6.09 -9.44
N LEU A 97 -4.13 6.79 -10.51
CA LEU A 97 -5.03 7.08 -11.65
C LEU A 97 -5.59 5.81 -12.31
N PRO A 98 -4.76 4.85 -12.80
CA PRO A 98 -5.27 3.62 -13.37
C PRO A 98 -6.02 2.75 -12.35
N VAL A 99 -5.59 2.74 -11.07
CA VAL A 99 -6.32 2.02 -10.00
C VAL A 99 -7.72 2.61 -9.79
N PHE A 100 -7.87 3.92 -9.80
CA PHE A 100 -9.16 4.58 -9.64
C PHE A 100 -10.08 4.33 -10.84
N TYR A 101 -9.53 4.36 -12.07
CA TYR A 101 -10.29 3.98 -13.25
C TYR A 101 -10.76 2.53 -13.18
N ALA A 102 -9.86 1.59 -12.84
CA ALA A 102 -10.19 0.18 -12.66
C ALA A 102 -11.25 -0.02 -11.56
N SER A 103 -11.15 0.75 -10.46
CA SER A 103 -12.15 0.73 -9.39
C SER A 103 -13.51 1.16 -9.91
N TYR A 104 -13.61 2.31 -10.58
CA TYR A 104 -14.87 2.73 -11.18
C TYR A 104 -15.40 1.70 -12.18
N TYR A 105 -14.55 1.12 -13.02
CA TYR A 105 -14.93 0.09 -13.99
C TYR A 105 -15.58 -1.11 -13.31
N VAL A 106 -14.94 -1.66 -12.26
CA VAL A 106 -15.47 -2.81 -11.51
C VAL A 106 -16.80 -2.46 -10.85
N GLY A 107 -16.88 -1.33 -10.16
CA GLY A 107 -18.12 -0.94 -9.49
C GLY A 107 -19.24 -0.57 -10.45
N ALA A 108 -18.92 0.02 -11.61
CA ALA A 108 -19.89 0.34 -12.65
C ALA A 108 -20.48 -0.93 -13.27
N LYS A 109 -19.66 -1.98 -13.45
CA LYS A 109 -20.15 -3.32 -13.83
C LYS A 109 -21.06 -3.94 -12.78
N ILE A 110 -20.76 -3.75 -11.48
CA ILE A 110 -21.56 -4.33 -10.39
C ILE A 110 -22.91 -3.62 -10.25
N LEU A 111 -22.93 -2.29 -10.36
CA LEU A 111 -24.14 -1.48 -10.21
C LEU A 111 -24.92 -1.23 -11.52
N ASP A 112 -24.42 -1.79 -12.63
CA ASP A 112 -24.96 -1.57 -13.97
C ASP A 112 -25.18 -0.08 -14.33
N VAL A 113 -24.16 0.74 -14.06
CA VAL A 113 -24.17 2.18 -14.37
C VAL A 113 -23.26 2.52 -15.56
N PRO A 114 -23.49 3.66 -16.24
CA PRO A 114 -22.69 4.07 -17.37
C PRO A 114 -21.18 4.13 -17.05
N MET A 115 -20.39 3.50 -17.92
CA MET A 115 -18.94 3.60 -17.85
C MET A 115 -18.44 4.97 -18.28
N ILE A 116 -17.40 5.42 -17.60
CA ILE A 116 -16.68 6.64 -17.97
C ILE A 116 -15.75 6.31 -19.14
N SER A 117 -15.91 7.03 -20.24
CA SER A 117 -15.00 6.94 -21.38
C SER A 117 -13.73 7.76 -21.17
N LEU A 118 -12.62 7.36 -21.78
CA LEU A 118 -11.36 8.14 -21.81
C LEU A 118 -11.58 9.57 -22.34
N ARG A 119 -12.49 9.73 -23.31
CA ARG A 119 -12.86 11.05 -23.84
C ARG A 119 -13.54 11.91 -22.77
N LEU A 120 -14.43 11.34 -21.96
CA LEU A 120 -15.07 12.06 -20.86
C LEU A 120 -14.04 12.46 -19.79
N ILE A 121 -13.12 11.57 -19.42
CA ILE A 121 -12.03 11.88 -18.49
C ILE A 121 -11.19 13.06 -19.00
N GLY A 122 -10.83 13.05 -20.29
CA GLY A 122 -10.09 14.14 -20.92
C GLY A 122 -10.83 15.48 -20.84
N ARG A 123 -12.15 15.48 -21.07
CA ARG A 123 -12.97 16.69 -20.89
C ARG A 123 -13.03 17.15 -19.44
N MET A 124 -13.23 16.24 -18.49
CA MET A 124 -13.23 16.58 -17.06
C MET A 124 -11.91 17.21 -16.61
N ILE A 125 -10.77 16.69 -17.08
CA ILE A 125 -9.44 17.26 -16.79
C ILE A 125 -9.28 18.65 -17.40
N ALA A 126 -9.73 18.83 -18.65
CA ALA A 126 -9.68 20.12 -19.34
C ALA A 126 -10.56 21.17 -18.62
N ASP A 127 -11.80 20.83 -18.29
CA ASP A 127 -12.72 21.72 -17.59
C ASP A 127 -12.25 22.04 -16.18
N PHE A 128 -11.62 21.08 -15.48
CA PHE A 128 -10.98 21.34 -14.20
C PHE A 128 -9.83 22.33 -14.31
N SER A 129 -9.03 22.22 -15.38
CA SER A 129 -7.94 23.15 -15.65
C SER A 129 -8.48 24.54 -15.97
N LEU A 130 -9.55 24.64 -16.77
CA LEU A 130 -10.23 25.90 -17.07
C LEU A 130 -10.86 26.53 -15.83
N TRP A 131 -11.48 25.75 -14.95
CA TRP A 131 -12.06 26.26 -13.70
C TRP A 131 -11.01 26.79 -12.72
N ILE A 132 -9.82 26.17 -12.67
CA ILE A 132 -8.73 26.61 -11.78
C ILE A 132 -7.99 27.82 -12.34
N LEU A 133 -7.70 27.81 -13.64
CA LEU A 133 -6.79 28.78 -14.27
C LEU A 133 -7.52 29.94 -14.94
N SER A 134 -8.83 29.81 -15.14
CA SER A 134 -9.66 30.80 -15.82
C SER A 134 -11.07 30.85 -15.21
N ASN A 135 -11.96 31.64 -15.79
CA ASN A 135 -13.36 31.72 -15.34
C ASN A 135 -14.23 30.60 -15.96
N GLY A 136 -13.71 29.36 -15.97
CA GLY A 136 -14.45 28.19 -16.44
C GLY A 136 -15.57 27.80 -15.47
N ASP A 137 -16.57 27.08 -15.97
CA ASP A 137 -17.62 26.53 -15.11
C ASP A 137 -17.08 25.46 -14.16
N ASN A 138 -17.67 25.38 -12.97
CA ASN A 138 -17.23 24.40 -11.97
C ASN A 138 -17.55 22.96 -12.42
N PRO A 139 -16.55 22.11 -12.69
CA PRO A 139 -16.77 20.74 -13.19
C PRO A 139 -17.53 19.86 -12.19
N PHE A 140 -17.47 20.15 -10.88
CA PHE A 140 -18.25 19.40 -9.89
C PHE A 140 -19.75 19.62 -10.03
N VAL A 141 -20.17 20.75 -10.61
CA VAL A 141 -21.57 21.03 -10.95
C VAL A 141 -21.90 20.49 -12.34
N THR A 142 -21.04 20.77 -13.32
CA THR A 142 -21.23 20.36 -14.73
C THR A 142 -21.35 18.85 -14.92
N TYR A 143 -20.59 18.06 -14.14
CA TYR A 143 -20.57 16.60 -14.23
C TYR A 143 -21.35 15.89 -13.12
N ARG A 144 -22.18 16.63 -12.38
CA ARG A 144 -22.98 16.08 -11.29
C ARG A 144 -23.96 15.03 -11.84
N GLY A 145 -23.88 13.82 -11.30
CA GLY A 145 -24.72 12.68 -11.74
C GLY A 145 -24.17 11.88 -12.92
N THR A 146 -23.15 12.39 -13.63
CA THR A 146 -22.48 11.65 -14.70
C THR A 146 -21.55 10.56 -14.15
N VAL A 147 -20.95 10.79 -12.99
CA VAL A 147 -20.07 9.85 -12.29
C VAL A 147 -20.77 9.32 -11.05
N SER A 148 -20.99 8.01 -11.00
CA SER A 148 -21.56 7.36 -9.82
C SER A 148 -20.50 7.19 -8.72
N LEU A 149 -20.60 8.00 -7.67
CA LEU A 149 -19.73 7.85 -6.49
C LEU A 149 -19.93 6.49 -5.82
N ALA A 150 -21.15 5.95 -5.83
CA ALA A 150 -21.45 4.63 -5.28
C ALA A 150 -20.69 3.52 -6.03
N ALA A 151 -20.67 3.58 -7.37
CA ALA A 151 -19.89 2.65 -8.18
C ALA A 151 -18.41 2.74 -7.86
N PHE A 152 -17.85 3.95 -7.78
CA PHE A 152 -16.46 4.13 -7.39
C PHE A 152 -16.15 3.48 -6.04
N CYS A 153 -16.93 3.79 -5.00
CA CYS A 153 -16.72 3.26 -3.65
C CYS A 153 -16.78 1.73 -3.60
N ILE A 154 -17.78 1.11 -4.24
CA ILE A 154 -17.90 -0.36 -4.30
C ILE A 154 -16.70 -0.97 -5.00
N GLY A 155 -16.30 -0.40 -6.14
CA GLY A 155 -15.16 -0.87 -6.89
C GLY A 155 -13.84 -0.78 -6.12
N VAL A 156 -13.61 0.33 -5.40
CA VAL A 156 -12.46 0.50 -4.52
C VAL A 156 -12.45 -0.57 -3.43
N ILE A 157 -13.58 -0.81 -2.76
CA ILE A 157 -13.68 -1.84 -1.71
C ILE A 157 -13.36 -3.23 -2.26
N VAL A 158 -13.96 -3.59 -3.39
CA VAL A 158 -13.75 -4.91 -4.03
C VAL A 158 -12.30 -5.09 -4.43
N LEU A 159 -11.70 -4.13 -5.13
CA LEU A 159 -10.30 -4.22 -5.55
C LEU A 159 -9.33 -4.18 -4.37
N ALA A 160 -9.61 -3.37 -3.34
CA ALA A 160 -8.80 -3.32 -2.13
C ALA A 160 -8.75 -4.68 -1.43
N ILE A 161 -9.91 -5.33 -1.27
CA ILE A 161 -10.01 -6.66 -0.66
C ILE A 161 -9.27 -7.69 -1.49
N ILE A 162 -9.55 -7.77 -2.80
CA ILE A 162 -8.92 -8.75 -3.70
C ILE A 162 -7.40 -8.57 -3.71
N THR A 163 -6.91 -7.35 -3.90
CA THR A 163 -5.47 -7.06 -3.96
C THR A 163 -4.80 -7.34 -2.62
N SER A 164 -5.42 -6.94 -1.51
CA SER A 164 -4.92 -7.23 -0.16
C SER A 164 -4.81 -8.74 0.09
N LEU A 165 -5.83 -9.52 -0.29
CA LEU A 165 -5.81 -10.97 -0.18
C LEU A 165 -4.68 -11.60 -1.00
N ILE A 166 -4.56 -11.21 -2.27
CA ILE A 166 -3.50 -11.71 -3.17
C ILE A 166 -2.12 -11.37 -2.61
N CYS A 167 -1.87 -10.11 -2.24
CA CYS A 167 -0.58 -9.67 -1.73
C CYS A 167 -0.19 -10.38 -0.42
N GLY A 168 -1.12 -10.52 0.52
CA GLY A 168 -0.83 -11.20 1.78
C GLY A 168 -0.63 -12.70 1.62
N LEU A 169 -1.41 -13.37 0.75
CA LEU A 169 -1.17 -14.78 0.42
C LEU A 169 0.17 -14.98 -0.28
N ALA A 170 0.51 -14.11 -1.23
CA ALA A 170 1.81 -14.13 -1.91
C ALA A 170 2.97 -13.92 -0.93
N PHE A 171 2.85 -12.96 0.00
CA PHE A 171 3.87 -12.73 1.03
C PHE A 171 4.06 -13.97 1.91
N LYS A 172 2.97 -14.59 2.36
CA LYS A 172 3.00 -15.83 3.14
C LYS A 172 3.65 -16.98 2.36
N ALA A 173 3.32 -17.13 1.08
CA ALA A 173 3.88 -18.17 0.21
C ALA A 173 5.39 -17.98 -0.01
N ILE A 174 5.83 -16.76 -0.35
CA ILE A 174 7.24 -16.40 -0.52
C ILE A 174 8.01 -16.69 0.77
N TRP A 175 7.45 -16.33 1.92
CA TRP A 175 8.10 -16.58 3.21
C TRP A 175 8.25 -18.07 3.49
N ARG A 176 7.20 -18.87 3.24
CA ARG A 176 7.24 -20.33 3.40
C ARG A 176 8.28 -20.96 2.49
N TYR A 177 8.30 -20.57 1.22
CA TYR A 177 9.26 -21.05 0.23
C TYR A 177 10.70 -20.77 0.64
N LYS A 178 11.02 -19.52 0.99
CA LYS A 178 12.36 -19.13 1.47
C LYS A 178 12.75 -19.87 2.74
N THR A 179 11.80 -20.10 3.63
CA THR A 179 12.03 -20.87 4.86
C THR A 179 12.44 -22.29 4.51
N VAL A 180 11.61 -23.03 3.74
CA VAL A 180 11.89 -24.43 3.35
C VAL A 180 13.24 -24.59 2.66
N ILE A 181 13.56 -23.72 1.70
CA ILE A 181 14.86 -23.75 1.01
C ILE A 181 16.03 -23.53 1.97
N SER A 182 15.89 -22.62 2.93
CA SER A 182 16.94 -22.38 3.93
C SER A 182 17.17 -23.58 4.84
N TRP A 183 16.13 -24.39 5.12
CA TRP A 183 16.26 -25.64 5.86
C TRP A 183 16.98 -26.71 5.03
N GLN A 184 16.64 -26.87 3.75
CA GLN A 184 17.31 -27.81 2.85
C GLN A 184 18.80 -27.49 2.66
N LYS A 185 19.15 -26.21 2.51
CA LYS A 185 20.56 -25.77 2.43
C LYS A 185 21.37 -26.05 3.71
N ARG A 186 20.72 -26.13 4.87
CA ARG A 186 21.39 -26.45 6.14
C ARG A 186 21.65 -27.95 6.30
N GLN A 187 20.83 -28.81 5.70
CA GLN A 187 21.01 -30.26 5.74
C GLN A 187 22.11 -30.76 4.79
N HIS A 188 22.38 -30.01 3.71
CA HIS A 188 23.44 -30.34 2.74
C HIS A 188 24.84 -29.81 3.09
N LYS A 189 25.06 -29.26 4.29
CA LYS A 189 26.42 -28.87 4.72
C LYS A 189 27.06 -30.09 5.42
N PRO A 190 28.04 -30.78 4.80
CA PRO A 190 28.72 -31.89 5.46
C PRO A 190 29.38 -31.36 6.74
N THR A 191 29.21 -32.07 7.85
CA THR A 191 29.96 -31.89 9.07
C THR A 191 31.44 -32.21 8.83
N ASP A 192 32.18 -31.26 8.27
CA ASP A 192 33.65 -31.28 8.39
C ASP A 192 34.00 -30.74 9.78
N LYS A 193 34.01 -31.67 10.74
CA LYS A 193 34.74 -31.54 12.00
C LYS A 193 35.62 -32.78 12.12
N SER A 194 36.76 -32.74 11.45
CA SER A 194 37.89 -33.59 11.81
C SER A 194 38.41 -33.14 13.19
N PRO A 195 38.53 -34.02 14.20
CA PRO A 195 39.19 -33.67 15.45
C PRO A 195 40.66 -33.33 15.13
N LYS A 196 41.13 -32.16 15.55
CA LYS A 196 42.57 -31.88 15.51
C LYS A 196 43.27 -32.82 16.51
N PRO A 197 44.35 -33.53 16.10
CA PRO A 197 45.12 -34.40 16.98
C PRO A 197 45.86 -33.61 18.06
#